data_AF-A0A6N2EFZ9-F1
#
_entry.id   AF-A0A6N2EFZ9-F1
#
_cell.length_a   1.000
_cell.length_b   1.000
_cell.length_c   1.000
_cell.angle_alpha   90.00
_cell.angle_beta   90.00
_cell.angle_gamma   90.00
#
_symmetry.space_group_name_H-M   'P 1'
#
loop_
_entity.id
_entity.type
_entity.pdbx_description
1 polymer ?
#
loop_
_entity_poly.entity_id
_entity_poly.type
_entity_poly.pdbx_seq_one_letter_code
_entity_poly.pdbx_strand_id
1 'polypeptide(L)'
;MANILVVGPHPDDQELGMGGTIAKMASLGHDVLLLDITDGEPTPYGDPVTRAGEADAAAKILSPDPAEHPGGKPVRRVTIGLQNRLVEHTIAARHAVAGVMRAHQSDVVFAPYFEDAHPDHRAVTRIVEDARFDAKLTKLEMPTPQGMTPGQACYPRWLFYYYATHLRWVADPSFLMDITGFLDRKLESIRAYRTQFVLPEKNRGVVEWVEASGRYFGSRIGVTHAEPFFTKEPVGLSDLGVLVGL
;
A
#
# COMPACT_ATOMS: atom_id res chain seq x y z
N MET A 1 4.62 -15.76 9.68
CA MET A 1 4.88 -14.44 9.05
C MET A 1 4.43 -14.52 7.61
N ALA A 2 3.95 -13.41 7.06
CA ALA A 2 3.50 -13.33 5.67
C ALA A 2 4.34 -12.32 4.91
N ASN A 3 4.45 -12.53 3.59
CA ASN A 3 5.03 -11.59 2.65
C ASN A 3 3.90 -10.72 2.09
N ILE A 4 3.92 -9.43 2.42
CA ILE A 4 2.85 -8.48 2.13
C ILE A 4 3.35 -7.48 1.09
N LEU A 5 2.75 -7.50 -0.09
CA LEU A 5 3.01 -6.53 -1.15
C LEU A 5 1.95 -5.44 -1.10
N VAL A 6 2.36 -4.18 -1.00
CA VAL A 6 1.44 -3.03 -1.06
C VAL A 6 1.75 -2.20 -2.29
N VAL A 7 0.85 -2.22 -3.25
CA VAL A 7 1.03 -1.56 -4.53
C VAL A 7 0.42 -0.16 -4.50
N GLY A 8 1.21 0.85 -4.86
CA GLY A 8 0.79 2.24 -5.02
C GLY A 8 1.04 2.71 -6.46
N PRO A 9 0.06 3.36 -7.10
CA PRO A 9 0.28 4.05 -8.37
C PRO A 9 1.42 5.07 -8.28
N HIS A 10 1.41 5.87 -7.21
CA HIS A 10 2.41 6.90 -6.93
C HIS A 10 2.96 6.74 -5.50
N PRO A 11 4.19 7.25 -5.24
CA PRO A 11 4.72 7.30 -3.89
C PRO A 11 3.95 8.32 -3.04
N ASP A 12 3.07 7.81 -2.16
CA ASP A 12 2.25 8.46 -1.11
C ASP A 12 0.89 7.74 -0.95
N ASP A 13 0.42 7.06 -2.01
CA ASP A 13 -0.87 6.38 -2.03
C ASP A 13 -0.99 5.30 -0.94
N GLN A 14 0.07 4.51 -0.74
CA GLN A 14 0.11 3.46 0.28
C GLN A 14 0.05 4.04 1.70
N GLU A 15 0.78 5.14 1.94
CA GLU A 15 0.83 5.86 3.20
C GLU A 15 -0.53 6.48 3.55
N LEU A 16 -1.16 7.17 2.59
CA LEU A 16 -2.49 7.75 2.73
C LEU A 16 -3.53 6.66 3.06
N GLY A 17 -3.54 5.60 2.26
CA GLY A 17 -4.55 4.56 2.34
C GLY A 17 -4.40 3.63 3.54
N MET A 18 -3.16 3.22 3.85
CA MET A 18 -2.91 2.15 4.81
C MET A 18 -1.59 2.25 5.59
N GLY A 19 -1.02 3.45 5.77
CA GLY A 19 0.24 3.64 6.48
C GLY A 19 0.25 3.08 7.91
N GLY A 20 -0.88 3.14 8.63
CA GLY A 20 -0.97 2.59 9.98
C GLY A 20 -0.88 1.06 9.98
N THR A 21 -1.57 0.42 9.03
CA THR A 21 -1.52 -1.03 8.83
C THR A 21 -0.14 -1.48 8.37
N ILE A 22 0.51 -0.73 7.47
CA ILE A 22 1.90 -1.02 7.06
C ILE A 22 2.83 -1.04 8.27
N ALA A 23 2.81 0.02 9.07
CA ALA A 23 3.65 0.12 10.27
C ALA A 23 3.35 -1.01 11.26
N LYS A 24 2.08 -1.34 11.49
CA LYS A 24 1.65 -2.44 12.37
C LYS A 24 2.16 -3.79 11.86
N MET A 25 1.97 -4.12 10.58
CA MET A 25 2.40 -5.39 10.00
C MET A 25 3.92 -5.54 10.03
N ALA A 26 4.65 -4.47 9.75
CA ALA A 26 6.11 -4.44 9.84
C ALA A 26 6.58 -4.66 11.29
N SER A 27 5.98 -3.99 12.27
CA SER A 27 6.23 -4.20 13.71
C SER A 27 5.92 -5.62 14.19
N LEU A 28 4.90 -6.26 13.61
CA LEU A 28 4.57 -7.67 13.86
C LEU A 28 5.51 -8.65 13.16
N GLY A 29 6.50 -8.17 12.37
CA GLY A 29 7.55 -8.95 11.72
C GLY A 29 7.20 -9.51 10.34
N HIS A 30 6.08 -9.09 9.75
CA HIS A 30 5.75 -9.43 8.37
C HIS A 30 6.79 -8.81 7.42
N ASP A 31 7.06 -9.46 6.29
CA ASP A 31 7.92 -8.89 5.26
C ASP A 31 7.06 -7.97 4.38
N VAL A 32 7.17 -6.66 4.60
CA VAL A 32 6.35 -5.66 3.90
C VAL A 32 7.18 -5.01 2.80
N LEU A 33 6.70 -5.14 1.56
CA LEU A 33 7.27 -4.51 0.38
C LEU A 33 6.25 -3.53 -0.22
N LEU A 34 6.63 -2.26 -0.27
CA LEU A 34 5.92 -1.24 -1.04
C LEU A 34 6.40 -1.33 -2.50
N LEU A 35 5.45 -1.38 -3.42
CA LEU A 35 5.71 -1.32 -4.86
C LEU A 35 5.09 -0.06 -5.42
N ASP A 36 5.92 0.87 -5.89
CA ASP A 36 5.46 2.02 -6.65
C ASP A 36 5.45 1.66 -8.14
N ILE A 37 4.33 1.93 -8.80
CA ILE A 37 4.19 1.71 -10.23
C ILE A 37 4.93 2.80 -11.00
N THR A 38 4.86 4.03 -10.52
CA THR A 38 5.50 5.22 -11.10
C THR A 38 6.39 5.89 -10.05
N ASP A 39 7.23 6.84 -10.47
CA ASP A 39 8.00 7.69 -9.54
C ASP A 39 7.19 8.87 -8.97
N GLY A 40 5.91 9.01 -9.37
CA GLY A 40 5.01 10.07 -8.96
C GLY A 40 5.22 11.42 -9.64
N GLU A 41 6.23 11.57 -10.52
CA GLU A 41 6.58 12.83 -11.17
C GLU A 41 6.15 12.88 -12.64
N PRO A 42 5.75 14.04 -13.19
CA PRO A 42 5.90 15.38 -12.62
C PRO A 42 4.81 15.78 -11.62
N THR A 43 5.20 16.57 -10.60
CA THR A 43 4.30 17.32 -9.72
C THR A 43 4.71 18.80 -9.59
N PRO A 44 3.82 19.70 -9.11
CA PRO A 44 4.12 21.14 -9.11
C PRO A 44 5.28 21.59 -8.21
N TYR A 45 5.63 20.82 -7.17
CA TYR A 45 6.65 21.18 -6.18
C TYR A 45 7.76 20.15 -6.04
N GLY A 46 7.68 19.04 -6.77
CA GLY A 46 8.62 17.94 -6.72
C GLY A 46 9.50 17.85 -7.97
N ASP A 47 10.41 16.90 -7.90
CA ASP A 47 11.22 16.38 -9.00
C ASP A 47 11.56 14.91 -8.66
N PRO A 48 12.04 14.09 -9.61
CA PRO A 48 12.25 12.67 -9.37
C PRO A 48 13.20 12.35 -8.21
N VAL A 49 14.23 13.18 -8.00
CA VAL A 49 15.21 12.98 -6.92
C VAL A 49 14.58 13.32 -5.57
N THR A 50 13.89 14.46 -5.49
CA THR A 50 13.19 14.88 -4.28
C THR A 50 12.10 13.87 -3.91
N ARG A 51 11.29 13.43 -4.88
CA ARG A 51 10.19 12.49 -4.65
C ARG A 51 10.69 11.12 -4.18
N ALA A 52 11.79 10.63 -4.75
CA ALA A 52 12.46 9.41 -4.27
C ALA A 52 12.96 9.55 -2.82
N GLY A 53 13.57 10.67 -2.47
CA GLY A 53 14.02 10.93 -1.09
C GLY A 53 12.88 11.00 -0.07
N GLU A 54 11.73 11.58 -0.46
CA GLU A 54 10.52 11.61 0.37
C GLU A 54 9.94 10.19 0.55
N ALA A 55 9.91 9.40 -0.52
CA ALA A 55 9.46 8.01 -0.51
C ALA A 55 10.33 7.11 0.39
N ASP A 56 11.65 7.30 0.37
CA ASP A 56 12.60 6.61 1.25
C ASP A 56 12.41 7.02 2.72
N ALA A 57 12.20 8.32 2.97
CA ALA A 57 11.94 8.82 4.32
C ALA A 57 10.63 8.23 4.88
N ALA A 58 9.56 8.18 4.08
CA ALA A 58 8.29 7.58 4.46
C ALA A 58 8.44 6.09 4.81
N ALA A 59 9.15 5.32 3.98
CA ALA A 59 9.42 3.90 4.26
C ALA A 59 10.22 3.70 5.55
N LYS A 60 11.17 4.59 5.85
CA LYS A 60 11.94 4.57 7.10
C LYS A 60 11.06 4.88 8.33
N ILE A 61 10.17 5.86 8.25
CA ILE A 61 9.21 6.19 9.34
C ILE A 61 8.27 5.00 9.61
N LEU A 62 7.81 4.35 8.54
CA LEU A 62 6.97 3.15 8.60
C LEU A 62 7.72 1.88 9.03
N SER A 63 9.05 1.91 9.09
CA SER A 63 9.86 0.81 9.61
C SER A 63 9.91 0.83 11.14
N PRO A 64 9.70 -0.32 11.81
CA PRO A 64 9.67 -0.37 13.27
C PRO A 64 11.04 -0.04 13.88
N ASP A 65 11.03 0.58 15.06
CA ASP A 65 12.24 0.66 15.89
C ASP A 65 12.57 -0.75 16.41
N PRO A 66 13.76 -1.31 16.13
CA PRO A 66 14.16 -2.62 16.65
C PRO A 66 14.21 -2.70 18.19
N ALA A 67 14.34 -1.58 18.89
CA ALA A 67 14.27 -1.52 20.35
C ALA A 67 12.84 -1.71 20.87
N GLU A 68 11.85 -1.14 20.19
CA GLU A 68 10.43 -1.25 20.56
C GLU A 68 9.80 -2.54 20.02
N HIS A 69 10.25 -3.00 18.85
CA HIS A 69 9.76 -4.19 18.18
C HIS A 69 10.93 -5.08 17.72
N PRO A 70 11.53 -5.88 18.61
CA PRO A 70 12.69 -6.72 18.29
C PRO A 70 12.45 -7.77 17.20
N GLY A 71 11.19 -8.19 17.00
CA GLY A 71 10.78 -9.09 15.93
C GLY A 71 10.30 -8.37 14.66
N GLY A 72 10.28 -7.04 14.67
CA GLY A 72 9.85 -6.23 13.54
C GLY A 72 10.82 -6.30 12.37
N LYS A 73 10.31 -6.06 11.16
CA LYS A 73 11.12 -6.00 9.94
C LYS A 73 11.01 -4.62 9.31
N PRO A 74 12.11 -4.08 8.74
CA PRO A 74 12.04 -2.81 8.02
C PRO A 74 11.12 -2.94 6.80
N VAL A 75 10.38 -1.87 6.52
CA VAL A 75 9.58 -1.74 5.31
C VAL A 75 10.54 -1.52 4.13
N ARG A 76 10.40 -2.33 3.09
CA ARG A 76 11.18 -2.19 1.85
C ARG A 76 10.34 -1.52 0.78
N ARG A 77 10.98 -0.86 -0.19
CA ARG A 77 10.32 -0.16 -1.28
C ARG A 77 11.04 -0.42 -2.59
N VAL A 78 10.29 -0.62 -3.67
CA VAL A 78 10.81 -0.75 -5.03
C VAL A 78 9.87 -0.03 -6.00
N THR A 79 10.43 0.44 -7.11
CA THR A 79 9.69 1.13 -8.18
C THR A 79 9.89 0.40 -9.50
N ILE A 80 8.82 0.15 -10.26
CA ILE A 80 8.92 -0.47 -11.60
C ILE A 80 8.97 0.53 -12.76
N GLY A 81 8.79 1.83 -12.46
CA GLY A 81 9.17 2.93 -13.36
C GLY A 81 8.27 3.11 -14.58
N LEU A 82 6.97 2.79 -14.47
CA LEU A 82 6.01 3.23 -15.48
C LEU A 82 5.86 4.75 -15.43
N GLN A 83 5.47 5.32 -16.58
CA GLN A 83 5.31 6.76 -16.71
C GLN A 83 4.06 7.23 -15.97
N ASN A 84 4.26 8.11 -14.98
CA ASN A 84 3.19 8.80 -14.26
C ASN A 84 2.24 9.54 -15.22
N ARG A 85 0.95 9.61 -14.85
CA ARG A 85 -0.15 10.23 -15.63
C ARG A 85 -0.51 9.51 -16.94
N LEU A 86 0.23 8.46 -17.29
CA LEU A 86 0.12 7.73 -18.55
C LEU A 86 0.15 6.21 -18.30
N VAL A 87 -0.27 5.78 -17.11
CA VAL A 87 -0.24 4.35 -16.78
C VAL A 87 -1.34 3.65 -17.58
N GLU A 88 -0.91 2.74 -18.45
CA GLU A 88 -1.79 1.91 -19.25
C GLU A 88 -1.72 0.44 -18.79
N HIS A 89 -2.88 -0.22 -18.81
CA HIS A 89 -2.95 -1.65 -18.59
C HIS A 89 -2.41 -2.42 -19.80
N THR A 90 -1.11 -2.71 -19.79
CA THR A 90 -0.43 -3.50 -20.82
C THR A 90 0.02 -4.86 -20.29
N ILE A 91 0.27 -5.82 -21.19
CA ILE A 91 0.86 -7.12 -20.82
C ILE A 91 2.23 -6.92 -20.15
N ALA A 92 3.04 -5.97 -20.64
CA ALA A 92 4.34 -5.67 -20.07
C ALA A 92 4.21 -5.16 -18.61
N ALA A 93 3.29 -4.23 -18.35
CA ALA A 93 3.02 -3.74 -17.00
C ALA A 93 2.56 -4.86 -16.05
N ARG A 94 1.63 -5.70 -16.54
CA ARG A 94 1.13 -6.87 -15.81
C ARG A 94 2.25 -7.85 -15.45
N HIS A 95 3.11 -8.18 -16.41
CA HIS A 95 4.24 -9.07 -16.19
C HIS A 95 5.29 -8.45 -15.25
N ALA A 96 5.50 -7.13 -15.28
CA ALA A 96 6.36 -6.44 -14.33
C ALA A 96 5.88 -6.61 -12.89
N VAL A 97 4.58 -6.37 -12.64
CA VAL A 97 3.99 -6.58 -11.31
C VAL A 97 3.99 -8.06 -10.90
N ALA A 98 3.68 -8.98 -11.82
CA ALA A 98 3.75 -10.41 -11.56
C ALA A 98 5.18 -10.87 -11.21
N GLY A 99 6.19 -10.25 -11.85
CA GLY A 99 7.60 -10.42 -11.55
C GLY A 99 7.95 -10.01 -10.12
N VAL A 100 7.45 -8.87 -9.65
CA VAL A 100 7.59 -8.44 -8.24
C VAL A 100 6.94 -9.46 -7.31
N MET A 101 5.71 -9.90 -7.60
CA MET A 101 5.01 -10.90 -6.77
C MET A 101 5.79 -12.19 -6.63
N ARG A 102 6.40 -12.68 -7.72
CA ARG A 102 7.28 -13.84 -7.73
C ARG A 102 8.55 -13.58 -6.94
N ALA A 103 9.29 -12.52 -7.24
CA ALA A 103 10.54 -12.20 -6.56
C ALA A 103 10.35 -12.05 -5.03
N HIS A 104 9.24 -11.46 -4.61
CA HIS A 104 8.88 -11.29 -3.21
C HIS A 104 8.24 -12.53 -2.56
N GLN A 105 7.76 -13.49 -3.35
CA GLN A 105 6.91 -14.60 -2.89
C GLN A 105 5.70 -14.07 -2.08
N SER A 106 4.93 -13.17 -2.68
CA SER A 106 3.85 -12.45 -1.97
C SER A 106 2.69 -13.38 -1.58
N ASP A 107 2.27 -13.34 -0.32
CA ASP A 107 1.11 -14.05 0.21
C ASP A 107 -0.16 -13.20 0.14
N VAL A 108 -0.02 -11.91 0.43
CA VAL A 108 -1.10 -10.92 0.48
C VAL A 108 -0.69 -9.72 -0.36
N VAL A 109 -1.61 -9.25 -1.21
CA VAL A 109 -1.42 -8.07 -2.04
C VAL A 109 -2.47 -7.04 -1.68
N PHE A 110 -2.04 -5.78 -1.58
CA PHE A 110 -2.90 -4.62 -1.43
C PHE A 110 -2.80 -3.73 -2.66
N ALA A 111 -3.92 -3.19 -3.11
CA ALA A 111 -4.01 -2.24 -4.23
C ALA A 111 -4.99 -1.10 -3.89
N PRO A 112 -4.98 0.03 -4.61
CA PRO A 112 -6.01 1.06 -4.45
C PRO A 112 -7.40 0.50 -4.77
N TYR A 113 -8.43 1.03 -4.12
CA TYR A 113 -9.82 0.77 -4.46
C TYR A 113 -10.09 1.05 -5.95
N PHE A 114 -10.78 0.12 -6.62
CA PHE A 114 -10.87 0.08 -8.09
C PHE A 114 -11.77 1.18 -8.68
N GLU A 115 -12.61 1.83 -7.86
CA GLU A 115 -13.37 3.02 -8.26
C GLU A 115 -12.66 4.28 -7.77
N ASP A 116 -12.18 5.09 -8.71
CA ASP A 116 -11.50 6.34 -8.44
C ASP A 116 -11.70 7.31 -9.61
N ALA A 117 -11.58 8.62 -9.34
CA ALA A 117 -11.46 9.63 -10.38
C ALA A 117 -10.06 9.64 -11.02
N HIS A 118 -9.03 9.14 -10.32
CA HIS A 118 -7.67 9.10 -10.85
C HIS A 118 -7.48 7.93 -11.85
N PRO A 119 -7.13 8.19 -13.12
CA PRO A 119 -6.99 7.13 -14.14
C PRO A 119 -5.87 6.13 -13.81
N ASP A 120 -4.71 6.60 -13.34
CA ASP A 120 -3.62 5.70 -12.97
C ASP A 120 -4.02 4.75 -11.83
N HIS A 121 -4.82 5.18 -10.84
CA HIS A 121 -5.29 4.29 -9.77
C HIS A 121 -6.10 3.14 -10.36
N ARG A 122 -7.05 3.44 -11.25
CA ARG A 122 -7.85 2.42 -11.93
C ARG A 122 -7.01 1.48 -12.80
N ALA A 123 -6.07 2.04 -13.57
CA ALA A 123 -5.18 1.25 -14.43
C ALA A 123 -4.29 0.32 -13.60
N VAL A 124 -3.66 0.83 -12.54
CA VAL A 124 -2.82 0.07 -11.62
C VAL A 124 -3.59 -1.01 -10.90
N THR A 125 -4.76 -0.72 -10.35
CA THR A 125 -5.57 -1.74 -9.69
C THR A 125 -5.91 -2.87 -10.66
N ARG A 126 -6.27 -2.53 -11.91
CA ARG A 126 -6.49 -3.54 -12.95
C ARG A 126 -5.22 -4.34 -13.27
N ILE A 127 -4.05 -3.69 -13.35
CA ILE A 127 -2.75 -4.34 -13.57
C ILE A 127 -2.49 -5.36 -12.45
N VAL A 128 -2.70 -4.98 -11.19
CA VAL A 128 -2.47 -5.84 -10.03
C VAL A 128 -3.40 -7.05 -10.01
N GLU A 129 -4.69 -6.85 -10.30
CA GLU A 129 -5.67 -7.93 -10.39
C GLU A 129 -5.25 -8.99 -11.41
N ASP A 130 -4.91 -8.55 -12.64
CA ASP A 130 -4.53 -9.46 -13.71
C ASP A 130 -3.12 -10.04 -13.45
N ALA A 131 -2.21 -9.29 -12.84
CA ALA A 131 -0.86 -9.74 -12.47
C ALA A 131 -0.87 -10.84 -11.40
N ARG A 132 -1.79 -10.78 -10.43
CA ARG A 132 -1.99 -11.85 -9.44
C ARG A 132 -2.25 -13.19 -10.13
N PHE A 133 -3.05 -13.19 -11.20
CA PHE A 133 -3.31 -14.41 -11.97
C PHE A 133 -2.05 -14.84 -12.75
N ASP A 134 -1.39 -13.91 -13.44
CA ASP A 134 -0.21 -14.19 -14.26
C ASP A 134 0.99 -14.70 -13.43
N ALA A 135 1.11 -14.26 -12.18
CA ALA A 135 2.16 -14.71 -11.27
C ALA A 135 2.20 -16.23 -11.11
N LYS A 136 1.07 -16.94 -11.29
CA LYS A 136 0.99 -18.41 -11.15
C LYS A 136 1.34 -19.18 -12.43
N LEU A 137 1.47 -18.50 -13.58
CA LEU A 137 1.66 -19.13 -14.88
C LEU A 137 3.07 -19.72 -15.01
N THR A 138 3.20 -21.02 -14.86
CA THR A 138 4.50 -21.74 -14.79
C THR A 138 5.25 -21.85 -16.12
N LYS A 139 4.58 -21.58 -17.25
CA LYS A 139 5.19 -21.61 -18.60
C LYS A 139 5.57 -20.24 -19.14
N LEU A 140 5.44 -19.19 -18.32
CA LEU A 140 5.82 -17.82 -18.66
C LEU A 140 6.91 -17.35 -17.72
N GLU A 141 7.99 -16.83 -18.28
CA GLU A 141 8.97 -16.05 -17.54
C GLU A 141 8.41 -14.68 -17.21
N MET A 142 8.75 -14.16 -16.03
CA MET A 142 8.39 -12.81 -15.61
C MET A 142 9.67 -12.00 -15.41
N PRO A 143 9.69 -10.72 -15.81
CA PRO A 143 10.84 -9.86 -15.56
C PRO A 143 11.10 -9.76 -14.05
N THR A 144 12.36 -9.73 -13.65
CA THR A 144 12.73 -9.50 -12.25
C THR A 144 13.04 -8.02 -12.04
N PRO A 145 12.43 -7.34 -11.05
CA PRO A 145 12.75 -5.95 -10.75
C PRO A 145 14.23 -5.75 -10.41
N GLN A 146 14.77 -4.58 -10.73
CA GLN A 146 16.14 -4.23 -10.37
C GLN A 146 16.34 -4.34 -8.85
N GLY A 147 17.44 -4.96 -8.43
CA GLY A 147 17.76 -5.15 -7.01
C GLY A 147 17.03 -6.31 -6.33
N MET A 148 16.19 -7.06 -7.05
CA MET A 148 15.54 -8.27 -6.54
C MET A 148 16.10 -9.54 -7.21
N THR A 149 15.92 -10.68 -6.55
CA THR A 149 16.24 -11.99 -7.13
C THR A 149 15.00 -12.61 -7.77
N PRO A 150 15.13 -13.33 -8.90
CA PRO A 150 14.00 -14.02 -9.50
C PRO A 150 13.36 -15.01 -8.52
N GLY A 151 12.03 -15.10 -8.52
CA GLY A 151 11.29 -16.05 -7.69
C GLY A 151 10.46 -17.02 -8.53
N GLN A 152 10.03 -18.12 -7.90
CA GLN A 152 9.17 -19.11 -8.54
C GLN A 152 7.75 -18.57 -8.74
N ALA A 153 6.99 -19.18 -9.65
CA ALA A 153 5.58 -18.89 -9.84
C ALA A 153 4.82 -19.04 -8.51
N CYS A 154 3.96 -18.06 -8.21
CA CYS A 154 3.20 -18.00 -6.97
C CYS A 154 1.78 -17.51 -7.26
N TYR A 155 0.86 -17.74 -6.33
CA TYR A 155 -0.48 -17.15 -6.39
C TYR A 155 -0.78 -16.50 -5.05
N PRO A 156 -0.64 -15.16 -4.94
CA PRO A 156 -0.98 -14.47 -3.70
C PRO A 156 -2.39 -14.86 -3.27
N ARG A 157 -2.49 -15.36 -2.04
CA ARG A 157 -3.73 -15.91 -1.50
C ARG A 157 -4.81 -14.84 -1.41
N TRP A 158 -4.43 -13.63 -1.01
CA TRP A 158 -5.36 -12.53 -0.78
C TRP A 158 -5.03 -11.31 -1.63
N LEU A 159 -6.07 -10.65 -2.13
CA LEU A 159 -6.02 -9.33 -2.72
C LEU A 159 -7.04 -8.43 -2.00
N PHE A 160 -6.53 -7.40 -1.32
CA PHE A 160 -7.33 -6.42 -0.60
C PHE A 160 -7.17 -5.03 -1.22
N TYR A 161 -8.18 -4.20 -1.02
CA TYR A 161 -8.20 -2.85 -1.57
C TYR A 161 -8.18 -1.83 -0.43
N TYR A 162 -7.23 -0.90 -0.45
CA TYR A 162 -7.18 0.22 0.47
C TYR A 162 -7.79 1.48 -0.16
N TYR A 163 -8.20 2.43 0.67
CA TYR A 163 -8.86 3.65 0.23
C TYR A 163 -7.90 4.83 0.21
N ALA A 164 -7.40 5.16 -0.99
CA ALA A 164 -6.70 6.41 -1.31
C ALA A 164 -7.39 7.10 -2.51
N THR A 165 -8.71 7.30 -2.38
CA THR A 165 -9.58 7.67 -3.50
C THR A 165 -9.79 9.18 -3.62
N HIS A 166 -9.98 9.68 -4.84
CA HIS A 166 -10.30 11.07 -5.13
C HIS A 166 -11.82 11.36 -5.20
N LEU A 167 -12.64 10.43 -4.72
CA LEU A 167 -14.09 10.51 -4.71
C LEU A 167 -14.60 11.07 -3.38
N ARG A 168 -15.71 11.81 -3.43
CA ARG A 168 -16.32 12.48 -2.25
C ARG A 168 -17.39 11.63 -1.55
N TRP A 169 -17.30 10.32 -1.70
CA TRP A 169 -18.23 9.35 -1.12
C TRP A 169 -17.76 8.85 0.25
N VAL A 170 -18.66 8.20 0.97
CA VAL A 170 -18.35 7.50 2.22
C VAL A 170 -17.97 6.07 1.87
N ALA A 171 -16.77 5.64 2.25
CA ALA A 171 -16.30 4.28 1.98
C ALA A 171 -17.18 3.23 2.69
N ASP A 172 -17.42 2.11 2.00
CA ASP A 172 -18.15 0.93 2.50
C ASP A 172 -17.19 -0.27 2.58
N PRO A 173 -16.37 -0.36 3.64
CA PRO A 173 -15.34 -1.39 3.76
C PRO A 173 -15.92 -2.77 4.12
N SER A 174 -15.26 -3.81 3.63
CA SER A 174 -15.53 -5.20 4.02
C SER A 174 -14.98 -5.54 5.41
N PHE A 175 -13.88 -4.90 5.81
CA PHE A 175 -13.31 -5.02 7.15
C PHE A 175 -12.49 -3.77 7.52
N LEU A 176 -12.24 -3.62 8.81
CA LEU A 176 -11.39 -2.56 9.36
C LEU A 176 -10.17 -3.19 10.04
N MET A 177 -9.01 -2.55 9.92
CA MET A 177 -7.81 -2.90 10.68
C MET A 177 -7.61 -1.91 11.81
N ASP A 178 -7.57 -2.37 13.06
CA ASP A 178 -7.14 -1.53 14.17
C ASP A 178 -5.68 -1.09 13.96
N ILE A 179 -5.44 0.22 14.07
CA ILE A 179 -4.11 0.84 13.98
C ILE A 179 -3.80 1.67 15.22
N THR A 180 -4.46 1.39 16.35
CA THR A 180 -4.18 2.03 17.64
C THR A 180 -2.69 1.87 17.97
N GLY A 181 -2.03 3.00 18.31
CA GLY A 181 -0.58 3.07 18.54
C GLY A 181 0.27 3.25 17.28
N PHE A 182 -0.31 3.23 16.08
CA PHE A 182 0.41 3.39 14.81
C PHE A 182 0.00 4.64 14.00
N LEU A 183 -0.98 5.41 14.49
CA LEU A 183 -1.46 6.61 13.81
C LEU A 183 -0.35 7.65 13.59
N ASP A 184 0.45 7.95 14.61
CA ASP A 184 1.46 9.00 14.51
C ASP A 184 2.48 8.69 13.40
N ARG A 185 2.89 7.42 13.30
CA ARG A 185 3.78 6.94 12.23
C ARG A 185 3.15 7.06 10.85
N LYS A 186 1.84 6.80 10.73
CA LYS A 186 1.09 7.06 9.49
C LYS A 186 1.11 8.54 9.12
N LEU A 187 0.78 9.42 10.06
CA LEU A 187 0.69 10.85 9.77
C LEU A 187 2.07 11.45 9.48
N GLU A 188 3.11 10.98 10.17
CA GLU A 188 4.49 11.39 9.91
C GLU A 188 4.98 10.90 8.53
N SER A 189 4.66 9.67 8.12
CA SER A 189 5.04 9.17 6.79
C SER A 189 4.37 9.95 5.66
N ILE A 190 3.12 10.38 5.84
CA ILE A 190 2.45 11.28 4.88
C ILE A 190 3.17 12.64 4.85
N ARG A 191 3.51 13.22 6.01
CA ARG A 191 4.22 14.51 6.10
C ARG A 191 5.65 14.46 5.53
N ALA A 192 6.24 13.27 5.38
CA ALA A 192 7.52 13.11 4.72
C ALA A 192 7.49 13.57 3.26
N TYR A 193 6.34 13.45 2.58
CA TYR A 193 6.09 14.01 1.25
C TYR A 193 5.78 15.50 1.33
N ARG A 194 6.80 16.28 1.67
CA ARG A 194 6.70 17.74 1.82
C ARG A 194 6.19 18.38 0.53
N THR A 195 6.67 17.92 -0.62
CA THR A 195 6.24 18.40 -1.94
C THR A 195 4.77 18.17 -2.23
N GLN A 196 4.12 17.21 -1.55
CA GLN A 196 2.72 16.84 -1.77
C GLN A 196 1.77 17.36 -0.69
N PHE A 197 2.16 17.33 0.60
CA PHE A 197 1.24 17.62 1.71
C PHE A 197 1.70 18.76 2.64
N VAL A 198 2.89 19.33 2.43
CA VAL A 198 3.38 20.45 3.26
C VAL A 198 3.48 21.75 2.46
N LEU A 199 4.15 21.72 1.31
CA LEU A 199 4.31 22.89 0.45
C LEU A 199 2.99 23.30 -0.22
N PRO A 200 2.20 22.39 -0.85
CA PRO A 200 0.98 22.77 -1.55
C PRO A 200 -0.12 23.12 -0.54
N GLU A 201 -0.53 24.38 -0.52
CA GLU A 201 -1.52 24.88 0.45
C GLU A 201 -2.84 24.09 0.42
N LYS A 202 -3.30 23.71 -0.78
CA LYS A 202 -4.55 22.96 -0.98
C LYS A 202 -4.55 21.56 -0.37
N ASN A 203 -3.36 20.97 -0.18
CA ASN A 203 -3.21 19.60 0.26
C ASN A 203 -2.87 19.49 1.75
N ARG A 204 -2.57 20.61 2.44
CA ARG A 204 -2.18 20.57 3.86
C ARG A 204 -3.22 19.90 4.75
N GLY A 205 -4.51 20.17 4.46
CA GLY A 205 -5.65 19.63 5.20
C GLY A 205 -5.85 18.10 5.06
N VAL A 206 -5.15 17.45 4.13
CA VAL A 206 -5.30 16.01 3.88
C VAL A 206 -4.89 15.20 5.10
N VAL A 207 -3.85 15.63 5.83
CA VAL A 207 -3.35 14.89 6.99
C VAL A 207 -4.39 14.86 8.11
N GLU A 208 -5.05 15.99 8.37
CA GLU A 208 -6.15 16.08 9.34
C GLU A 208 -7.37 15.27 8.90
N TRP A 209 -7.67 15.22 7.60
CA TRP A 209 -8.76 14.38 7.08
C TRP A 209 -8.47 12.88 7.26
N VAL A 210 -7.23 12.47 7.04
CA VAL A 210 -6.77 11.09 7.26
C VAL A 210 -6.88 10.71 8.73
N GLU A 211 -6.46 11.60 9.64
CA GLU A 211 -6.63 11.41 11.09
C GLU A 211 -8.10 11.25 11.48
N ALA A 212 -8.95 12.18 11.03
CA ALA A 212 -10.39 12.15 11.30
C ALA A 212 -11.07 10.89 10.75
N SER A 213 -10.69 10.45 9.55
CA SER A 213 -11.16 9.20 8.95
C SER A 213 -10.75 7.98 9.79
N GLY A 214 -9.49 7.93 10.21
CA GLY A 214 -8.99 6.88 11.09
C GLY A 214 -9.78 6.81 12.40
N ARG A 215 -10.09 7.96 13.00
CA ARG A 215 -10.90 8.06 14.22
C ARG A 215 -12.34 7.59 14.00
N TYR A 216 -12.94 7.99 12.88
CA TYR A 216 -14.28 7.56 12.49
C TYR A 216 -14.38 6.03 12.38
N PHE A 217 -13.48 5.41 11.59
CA PHE A 217 -13.48 3.95 11.43
C PHE A 217 -13.11 3.22 12.73
N GLY A 218 -12.17 3.75 13.53
CA GLY A 218 -11.85 3.20 14.84
C GLY A 218 -13.09 3.06 15.72
N SER A 219 -13.95 4.09 15.73
CA SER A 219 -15.21 4.07 16.50
C SER A 219 -16.20 2.97 16.06
N ARG A 220 -16.08 2.44 14.83
CA ARG A 220 -16.98 1.37 14.33
C ARG A 220 -16.63 0.00 14.91
N ILE A 221 -15.39 -0.20 15.37
CA ILE A 221 -14.91 -1.45 15.97
C ILE A 221 -14.40 -1.28 17.41
N GLY A 222 -14.70 -0.15 18.06
CA GLY A 222 -14.41 0.06 19.48
C GLY A 222 -12.98 0.50 19.83
N VAL A 223 -12.16 0.86 18.84
CA VAL A 223 -10.74 1.23 19.03
C VAL A 223 -10.49 2.73 18.83
N THR A 224 -9.25 3.18 19.06
CA THR A 224 -8.93 4.60 18.87
C THR A 224 -8.95 4.98 17.40
N HIS A 225 -8.25 4.22 16.55
CA HIS A 225 -8.12 4.47 15.11
C HIS A 225 -8.11 3.15 14.33
N ALA A 226 -8.74 3.15 13.17
CA ALA A 226 -8.74 2.00 12.27
C ALA A 226 -8.66 2.43 10.80
N GLU A 227 -8.15 1.55 9.94
CA GLU A 227 -8.11 1.74 8.49
C GLU A 227 -9.11 0.83 7.76
N PRO A 228 -9.86 1.37 6.78
CA PRO A 228 -10.84 0.61 6.02
C PRO A 228 -10.20 -0.19 4.88
N PHE A 229 -10.72 -1.39 4.63
CA PHE A 229 -10.32 -2.24 3.51
C PHE A 229 -11.52 -2.91 2.86
N PHE A 230 -11.42 -3.17 1.56
CA PHE A 230 -12.40 -3.93 0.79
C PHE A 230 -11.83 -5.25 0.29
N THR A 231 -12.69 -6.25 0.12
CA THR A 231 -12.37 -7.52 -0.55
C THR A 231 -13.53 -7.98 -1.40
N LYS A 232 -13.23 -8.59 -2.56
CA LYS A 232 -14.22 -9.26 -3.42
C LYS A 232 -14.50 -10.69 -2.96
N GLU A 233 -13.65 -11.23 -2.08
CA GLU A 233 -13.68 -12.60 -1.60
C GLU A 233 -14.10 -12.63 -0.13
N PRO A 234 -14.88 -13.64 0.31
CA PRO A 234 -15.28 -13.77 1.71
C PRO A 234 -14.08 -13.99 2.63
N VAL A 235 -14.02 -13.26 3.74
CA VAL A 235 -13.02 -13.48 4.81
C VAL A 235 -13.53 -14.54 5.77
N GLY A 236 -12.78 -15.63 5.93
CA GLY A 236 -13.11 -16.70 6.86
C GLY A 236 -12.54 -16.45 8.26
N LEU A 237 -13.32 -16.74 9.29
CA LEU A 237 -12.87 -16.76 10.69
C LEU A 237 -12.82 -18.23 11.16
N SER A 238 -11.75 -18.61 11.85
CA SER A 238 -11.63 -19.95 12.47
C SER A 238 -12.30 -20.03 13.85
N ASP A 239 -12.55 -18.87 14.48
CA ASP A 239 -13.17 -18.72 15.79
C ASP A 239 -13.71 -17.28 15.97
N LEU A 240 -14.63 -17.06 16.93
CA LEU A 240 -15.19 -15.73 17.21
C LEU A 240 -14.38 -14.91 18.23
N GLY A 241 -13.40 -15.50 18.93
CA GLY A 241 -12.57 -14.80 19.91
C GLY A 241 -11.81 -13.62 19.33
N VAL A 242 -11.49 -13.66 18.03
CA VAL A 242 -10.87 -12.54 17.30
C VAL A 242 -11.75 -11.29 17.22
N LEU A 243 -13.06 -11.40 17.43
CA LEU A 243 -13.99 -10.27 17.46
C LEU A 243 -14.11 -9.62 18.84
N VAL A 244 -13.75 -10.34 19.90
CA VAL A 244 -13.89 -9.88 21.29
C VAL A 244 -12.63 -9.17 21.78
N GLY A 245 -11.47 -9.47 21.17
CA GLY A 245 -10.18 -8.88 21.52
C GLY A 245 -9.76 -7.66 20.71
N LEU A 246 -10.69 -7.04 19.98
CA LEU A 246 -10.47 -5.76 19.28
C LEU A 246 -10.66 -4.59 20.23
#